data_AF-A0A7J8WC81-F1
#
_entry.id   AF-A0A7J8WC81-F1
#
_cell.length_a   1.000
_cell.length_b   1.000
_cell.length_c   1.000
_cell.angle_alpha   90.00
_cell.angle_beta   90.00
_cell.angle_gamma   90.00
#
_symmetry.space_group_name_H-M   'P 1'
#
loop_
_entity.id
_entity.type
_entity.pdbx_description
1 polymer ?
#
loop_
_entity_poly.entity_id
_entity_poly.type
_entity_poly.pdbx_seq_one_letter_code
_entity_poly.pdbx_strand_id
1 'polypeptide(L)' 'MASSDKKTKGKKKIEIKIIENADDRLIAFSKRRIGINTKIYELSILYGKEILFIIF' A
#
# COMPACT_ATOMS: atom_id res chain seq x y z
N MET A 1 -3.03 9.75 37.10
CA MET A 1 -2.17 9.07 36.11
C MET A 1 -2.93 9.04 34.79
N ALA A 2 -2.62 9.94 33.85
CA ALA A 2 -3.29 9.96 32.56
C ALA A 2 -2.76 8.78 31.72
N SER A 3 -3.63 7.83 31.35
CA SER A 3 -3.25 6.77 30.42
C SER A 3 -2.95 7.42 29.06
N SER A 4 -1.72 7.24 28.58
CA SER A 4 -1.27 7.70 27.28
C SER A 4 -1.77 6.75 26.18
N ASP A 5 -3.08 6.59 26.06
CA ASP A 5 -3.68 5.67 25.09
C ASP A 5 -3.62 6.28 23.68
N LYS A 6 -2.86 5.64 22.79
CA LYS A 6 -2.78 6.04 21.38
C LYS A 6 -4.14 5.83 20.70
N LYS A 7 -4.62 6.87 19.99
CA LYS A 7 -5.89 6.84 19.24
C LYS A 7 -6.00 5.68 18.23
N THR A 8 -4.87 5.21 17.68
CA THR A 8 -4.87 4.07 16.76
C THR A 8 -3.67 3.15 16.99
N LYS A 9 -3.80 1.91 16.51
CA LYS A 9 -2.72 0.90 16.55
C LYS A 9 -1.63 1.14 15.48
N GLY A 10 -1.73 2.20 14.67
CA GLY A 10 -0.76 2.54 13.62
C GLY A 10 -0.66 1.49 12.50
N LYS A 11 0.41 1.57 11.70
CA LYS A 11 0.73 0.59 10.65
C LYS A 11 1.13 -0.74 11.30
N LYS A 12 0.40 -1.80 10.98
CA LYS A 12 0.72 -3.16 11.44
C LYS A 12 1.43 -3.96 10.37
N LYS A 13 2.36 -4.81 10.78
CA LYS A 13 2.95 -5.84 9.92
C LYS A 13 1.92 -6.95 9.73
N ILE A 14 1.76 -7.41 8.50
CA ILE A 14 0.89 -8.51 8.12
C ILE A 14 1.70 -9.55 7.33
N GLU A 15 1.27 -10.79 7.34
CA GLU A 15 1.86 -11.86 6.52
C GLU A 15 1.57 -11.62 5.03
N ILE A 16 2.51 -12.04 4.16
CA ILE A 16 2.33 -11.98 2.71
C ILE A 16 1.59 -13.25 2.28
N LYS A 17 0.27 -13.22 2.46
CA LYS A 17 -0.68 -14.26 2.04
C LYS A 17 -1.96 -13.62 1.50
N ILE A 18 -2.87 -14.43 0.97
CA ILE A 18 -4.20 -13.96 0.58
C ILE A 18 -4.91 -13.43 1.83
N ILE A 19 -5.46 -12.22 1.72
CA ILE A 19 -6.29 -11.62 2.78
C ILE A 19 -7.71 -12.16 2.55
N GLU A 20 -8.22 -12.97 3.47
CA GLU A 20 -9.54 -13.62 3.33
C GLU A 20 -10.70 -12.62 3.40
N ASN A 21 -10.63 -11.67 4.32
CA ASN A 21 -11.64 -10.62 4.46
C ASN A 21 -11.67 -9.73 3.20
N ALA A 22 -12.84 -9.61 2.57
CA ALA A 22 -13.01 -8.90 1.31
C ALA A 22 -12.76 -7.39 1.42
N ASP A 23 -13.23 -6.75 2.50
CA ASP A 23 -13.08 -5.32 2.71
C ASP A 23 -11.61 -4.96 2.98
N ASP A 24 -10.96 -5.71 3.87
CA ASP A 24 -9.54 -5.53 4.15
C ASP A 24 -8.67 -5.76 2.91
N ARG A 25 -9.04 -6.76 2.08
CA ARG A 25 -8.37 -7.04 0.80
C ARG A 25 -8.54 -5.87 -0.18
N LEU A 26 -9.74 -5.31 -0.31
CA LEU A 26 -10.01 -4.16 -1.18
C LEU A 26 -9.27 -2.90 -0.72
N ILE A 27 -9.22 -2.65 0.59
CA ILE A 27 -8.48 -1.54 1.19
C ILE A 27 -6.98 -1.72 0.97
N ALA A 28 -6.45 -2.92 1.20
CA ALA A 28 -5.04 -3.24 0.99
C ALA A 28 -4.65 -3.11 -0.50
N PHE A 29 -5.49 -3.60 -1.40
CA PHE A 29 -5.32 -3.44 -2.85
C PHE A 29 -5.24 -1.98 -3.24
N SER A 30 -6.22 -1.17 -2.83
CA SER A 30 -6.30 0.25 -3.16
C SER A 30 -5.07 1.02 -2.68
N LYS A 31 -4.62 0.77 -1.45
CA LYS A 31 -3.41 1.40 -0.88
C LYS A 31 -2.13 0.95 -1.59
N ARG A 32 -2.00 -0.33 -1.92
CA ARG A 32 -0.82 -0.87 -2.63
C ARG A 32 -0.77 -0.37 -4.08
N ARG A 33 -1.92 -0.30 -4.75
CA ARG A 33 -2.06 0.24 -6.12
C ARG A 33 -1.54 1.67 -6.21
N ILE A 34 -1.91 2.52 -5.26
CA ILE A 34 -1.40 3.90 -5.21
C ILE A 34 0.13 3.89 -5.00
N GLY A 35 0.61 3.14 -4.01
CA GLY A 35 2.04 3.09 -3.70
C GLY A 35 2.91 2.56 -4.85
N ILE A 36 2.44 1.56 -5.61
CA ILE A 36 3.18 1.03 -6.76
C ILE A 36 3.16 2.00 -7.94
N ASN A 37 2.03 2.68 -8.19
CA ASN A 37 1.93 3.68 -9.25
C ASN A 37 2.91 4.83 -9.01
N THR A 38 3.01 5.33 -7.78
CA THR A 38 4.00 6.37 -7.44
C THR A 38 5.42 5.90 -7.70
N LYS A 39 5.77 4.66 -7.32
CA LYS A 39 7.10 4.10 -7.57
C LYS A 39 7.41 3.95 -9.06
N ILE A 40 6.45 3.50 -9.86
CA ILE A 40 6.64 3.36 -11.31
C ILE A 40 6.87 4.73 -11.94
N TYR A 41 6.12 5.74 -11.51
CA TYR A 41 6.31 7.12 -11.96
C TYR A 41 7.70 7.66 -11.58
N GLU A 42 8.13 7.46 -10.33
CA GLU A 42 9.48 7.82 -9.88
C GLU A 42 10.56 7.13 -10.72
N LEU A 43 10.42 5.82 -10.98
CA LEU A 43 11.36 5.06 -11.82
C LEU A 43 11.40 5.58 -13.25
N SER A 44 10.24 5.90 -13.83
CA SER A 44 10.16 6.45 -15.19
C SER A 44 10.93 7.76 -15.32
N ILE A 45 10.77 8.67 -14.34
CA ILE A 45 11.50 9.94 -14.28
C ILE A 45 13.00 9.70 -14.06
N LEU A 46 13.39 8.87 -13.09
CA LEU A 46 14.78 8.68 -12.71
C LEU A 46 15.65 8.10 -13.83
N TYR A 47 15.10 7.19 -14.62
CA TYR A 47 15.82 6.54 -15.71
C TYR A 47 15.51 7.12 -17.10
N GLY A 48 14.55 8.04 -17.19
CA GLY A 48 14.06 8.59 -18.46
C GLY A 48 13.52 7.51 -19.40
N LYS A 49 12.80 6.52 -18.84
CA LYS A 49 12.26 5.36 -19.58
C LYS A 49 10.74 5.35 -19.51
N GLU A 50 10.10 4.98 -20.61
CA GLU A 50 8.67 4.70 -20.64
C GLU A 50 8.41 3.32 -20.01
N ILE A 51 7.43 3.23 -19.11
CA ILE A 51 7.08 2.00 -18.39
C ILE A 51 5.57 1.77 -18.52
N LEU A 52 5.19 0.58 -19.00
CA LEU A 52 3.80 0.13 -19.01
C LEU A 52 3.54 -0.79 -17.81
N PHE A 53 2.47 -0.54 -17.08
CA PHE A 53 2.05 -1.35 -15.94
C PHE A 53 0.53 -1.49 -15.89
N ILE A 54 0.05 -2.72 -15.67
CA ILE A 54 -1.37 -3.08 -15.74
C ILE A 54 -1.75 -3.88 -14.49
N ILE A 55 -2.86 -3.51 -13.83
CA ILE A 55 -3.46 -4.23 -12.70
C ILE A 55 -4.97 -4.37 -12.97
N PHE A 56 -5.55 -5.53 -12.63
CA PHE A 56 -6.99 -5.81 -12.62
C PHE A 56 -7.50 -6.04 -11.20
#